data_AF-A0A519H2E6-F1
#
_entry.id   AF-A0A519H2E6-F1
#
_cell.length_a   1.000
_cell.length_b   1.000
_cell.length_c   1.000
_cell.angle_alpha   90.00
_cell.angle_beta   90.00
_cell.angle_gamma   90.00
#
_symmetry.space_group_name_H-M   'P 1'
#
loop_
_entity.id
_entity.type
_entity.pdbx_description
1 polymer ?
#
loop_
_entity_poly.entity_id
_entity_poly.type
_entity_poly.pdbx_seq_one_letter_code
_entity_poly.pdbx_strand_id
1 'polypeptide(L)'
;MSTPTSAADAALVTAYLNHVRVEKRLAERTVELYTLDLEKLAAQAREAAVALTEVQSPHIRRWVAKMHGGGRSARGIALILSGWRGFYVWLGRQGLIGHNP
;
A
#
# COMPACT_ATOMS: atom_id res chain seq x y z
N MET A 1 5.53 10.33 20.35
CA MET A 1 4.09 10.65 20.35
C MET A 1 3.41 9.63 19.46
N SER A 2 2.53 8.82 20.04
CA SER A 2 1.87 7.69 19.39
C SER A 2 0.83 8.21 18.39
N THR A 3 1.07 8.01 17.10
CA THR A 3 0.16 8.46 16.04
C THR A 3 -1.09 7.56 16.00
N PRO A 4 -2.31 8.10 15.89
CA PRO A 4 -3.52 7.32 15.67
C PRO A 4 -3.54 6.82 14.21
N THR A 5 -2.68 5.84 13.92
CA THR A 5 -2.30 5.41 12.57
C THR A 5 -3.43 4.73 11.79
N SER A 6 -4.44 4.14 12.44
CA SER A 6 -5.41 3.29 11.72
C SER A 6 -6.50 4.04 10.95
N ALA A 7 -7.05 5.14 11.49
CA ALA A 7 -8.20 5.81 10.86
C ALA A 7 -7.79 6.68 9.66
N ALA A 8 -6.66 7.39 9.80
CA ALA A 8 -6.08 8.17 8.71
C ALA A 8 -5.64 7.25 7.55
N ASP A 9 -4.94 6.15 7.85
CA ASP A 9 -4.53 5.18 6.83
C ASP A 9 -5.73 4.54 6.13
N ALA A 10 -6.79 4.19 6.87
CA ALA A 10 -8.02 3.67 6.28
C ALA A 10 -8.66 4.69 5.31
N ALA A 11 -8.72 5.97 5.69
CA ALA A 11 -9.24 7.03 4.83
C ALA A 11 -8.40 7.19 3.54
N LEU A 12 -7.08 7.09 3.62
CA LEU A 12 -6.18 7.14 2.46
C LEU A 12 -6.41 5.95 1.52
N VAL A 13 -6.55 4.73 2.06
CA VAL A 13 -6.85 3.54 1.27
C VAL A 13 -8.21 3.68 0.57
N THR A 14 -9.25 4.12 1.28
CA THR A 14 -10.58 4.35 0.69
C THR A 14 -10.53 5.41 -0.41
N ALA A 15 -9.83 6.53 -0.20
CA ALA A 15 -9.68 7.59 -1.18
C ALA A 15 -8.98 7.09 -2.46
N TYR A 16 -7.90 6.32 -2.30
CA TYR A 16 -7.19 5.73 -3.44
C TYR A 16 -8.04 4.70 -4.20
N LEU A 17 -8.76 3.82 -3.49
CA LEU A 17 -9.65 2.84 -4.13
C LEU A 17 -10.78 3.53 -4.90
N ASN A 18 -11.32 4.64 -4.38
CA ASN A 18 -12.26 5.48 -5.10
C ASN A 18 -11.62 6.12 -6.34
N HIS A 19 -10.41 6.68 -6.22
CA HIS A 19 -9.68 7.24 -7.36
C HIS A 19 -9.47 6.21 -8.48
N VAL A 20 -8.99 5.00 -8.17
CA VAL A 20 -8.75 4.00 -9.22
C VAL A 20 -10.03 3.45 -9.85
N ARG A 21 -11.14 3.44 -9.10
CA ARG A 21 -12.46 3.03 -9.59
C ARG A 21 -13.11 4.09 -10.47
N VAL A 22 -13.11 5.35 -10.04
CA VAL A 22 -13.90 6.42 -10.68
C VAL A 22 -13.09 7.17 -11.71
N GLU A 23 -11.89 7.61 -11.35
CA GLU A 23 -11.06 8.44 -12.23
C GLU A 23 -10.28 7.58 -13.22
N LYS A 24 -9.60 6.52 -12.74
CA LYS A 24 -8.86 5.62 -13.63
C LYS A 24 -9.74 4.57 -14.32
N ARG A 25 -10.97 4.37 -13.84
CA ARG A 25 -11.93 3.37 -14.36
C ARG A 25 -11.31 1.99 -14.55
N LEU A 26 -10.49 1.56 -13.59
CA LEU A 26 -9.91 0.22 -13.65
C LEU A 26 -11.03 -0.83 -13.59
N ALA A 27 -10.82 -1.96 -14.26
CA ALA A 27 -11.73 -3.10 -14.20
C ALA A 27 -11.95 -3.52 -12.75
N GLU A 28 -13.16 -3.95 -12.42
CA GLU A 28 -13.58 -4.37 -11.07
C GLU A 28 -12.59 -5.37 -10.45
N ARG A 29 -12.20 -6.38 -11.22
CA ARG A 29 -11.19 -7.36 -10.79
C ARG A 29 -9.85 -6.75 -10.39
N THR A 30 -9.43 -5.68 -11.04
CA THR A 30 -8.18 -4.98 -10.69
C THR A 30 -8.36 -4.20 -9.39
N VAL A 31 -9.53 -3.59 -9.17
CA VAL A 31 -9.86 -2.90 -7.92
C VAL A 31 -9.87 -3.89 -6.75
N GLU A 32 -10.49 -5.07 -6.92
CA GLU A 32 -10.46 -6.16 -5.92
C GLU A 32 -9.03 -6.54 -5.52
N LEU A 33 -8.16 -6.77 -6.52
CA LEU A 33 -6.77 -7.11 -6.28
C LEU A 33 -6.04 -6.00 -5.52
N TYR A 34 -6.27 -4.74 -5.89
CA TYR A 34 -5.66 -3.60 -5.23
C TYR A 34 -6.15 -3.46 -3.79
N THR A 35 -7.44 -3.70 -3.51
CA THR A 35 -7.98 -3.73 -2.15
C THR A 35 -7.23 -4.75 -1.29
N LEU A 36 -7.12 -6.00 -1.76
CA LEU A 36 -6.41 -7.07 -1.04
C LEU A 36 -4.92 -6.75 -0.83
N ASP A 37 -4.30 -6.06 -1.77
CA ASP A 37 -2.90 -5.67 -1.66
C ASP A 37 -2.70 -4.53 -0.64
N LEU A 38 -3.61 -3.55 -0.60
CA LEU A 38 -3.57 -2.45 0.37
C LEU A 38 -3.92 -2.89 1.79
N GLU A 39 -4.79 -3.88 1.95
CA GLU A 39 -5.03 -4.51 3.25
C GLU A 39 -3.75 -5.13 3.82
N LYS A 40 -2.96 -5.82 2.98
CA LYS A 40 -1.65 -6.35 3.38
C LYS A 40 -0.68 -5.24 3.72
N LEU A 41 -0.63 -4.16 2.93
CA LEU A 41 0.23 -3.01 3.21
C LEU A 41 -0.11 -2.38 4.56
N ALA A 42 -1.38 -2.11 4.81
CA ALA A 42 -1.86 -1.54 6.06
C ALA A 42 -1.57 -2.47 7.26
N ALA A 43 -1.69 -3.79 7.08
CA ALA A 43 -1.32 -4.74 8.12
C ALA A 43 0.19 -4.70 8.45
N GLN A 44 1.07 -4.65 7.43
CA GLN A 44 2.51 -4.54 7.63
C GLN A 44 2.91 -3.20 8.29
N ALA A 45 2.26 -2.10 7.87
CA ALA A 45 2.47 -0.78 8.44
C ALA A 45 2.06 -0.73 9.92
N ARG A 46 0.90 -1.30 10.26
CA ARG A 46 0.45 -1.45 11.66
C ARG A 46 1.41 -2.29 12.49
N GLU A 47 1.87 -3.44 11.99
CA GLU A 47 2.83 -4.30 12.69
C GLU A 47 4.17 -3.58 12.94
N ALA A 48 4.59 -2.72 12.01
CA ALA A 48 5.80 -1.91 12.13
C ALA A 48 5.59 -0.58 12.87
N ALA A 49 4.37 -0.29 13.35
CA ALA A 49 3.98 0.98 13.98
C ALA A 49 4.37 2.23 13.17
N VAL A 50 4.21 2.16 11.84
CA VAL A 50 4.50 3.25 10.90
C VAL A 50 3.24 3.64 10.15
N ALA A 51 2.99 4.94 9.98
CA ALA A 51 1.87 5.40 9.14
C ALA A 51 2.12 5.13 7.67
N LEU A 52 1.07 4.96 6.87
CA LEU A 52 1.25 4.70 5.42
C LEU A 52 2.04 5.81 4.74
N THR A 53 1.90 7.06 5.18
CA THR A 53 2.65 8.23 4.67
C THR A 53 4.12 8.28 5.12
N GLU A 54 4.50 7.48 6.11
CA GLU A 54 5.85 7.42 6.67
C GLU A 54 6.60 6.14 6.27
N VAL A 55 5.98 5.28 5.46
CA VAL A 55 6.64 4.10 4.90
C VAL A 55 7.81 4.53 4.02
N GLN A 56 8.90 3.76 4.10
CA GLN A 56 10.16 4.03 3.42
C GLN A 56 10.67 2.75 2.75
N SER A 57 11.60 2.87 1.80
CA SER A 57 12.17 1.74 1.08
C SER A 57 12.71 0.60 1.97
N PRO A 58 13.35 0.86 3.14
CA PRO A 58 13.76 -0.21 4.04
C PRO A 58 12.59 -1.06 4.55
N HIS A 59 11.43 -0.45 4.83
CA HIS A 59 10.22 -1.15 5.23
C HIS A 59 9.73 -2.07 4.12
N ILE A 60 9.60 -1.54 2.89
CA ILE A 60 9.17 -2.32 1.71
C ILE A 60 10.10 -3.52 1.48
N ARG A 61 11.42 -3.31 1.49
CA ARG A 61 12.41 -4.40 1.32
C ARG A 61 12.28 -5.46 2.40
N ARG A 62 12.11 -5.07 3.67
CA ARG A 62 11.92 -6.00 4.79
C ARG A 62 10.64 -6.82 4.61
N TRP A 63 9.53 -6.20 4.23
CA TRP A 63 8.26 -6.91 4.03
C TRP A 63 8.29 -7.86 2.83
N VAL A 64 8.96 -7.47 1.74
CA VAL A 64 9.23 -8.34 0.59
C VAL A 64 10.05 -9.55 1.01
N ALA A 65 11.12 -9.36 1.77
CA ALA A 65 11.94 -10.45 2.31
C ALA A 65 11.11 -11.38 3.22
N LYS A 66 10.26 -10.83 4.10
CA LYS A 66 9.34 -11.60 4.95
C LYS A 66 8.37 -12.44 4.12
N MET A 67 7.77 -11.87 3.07
CA MET A 67 6.87 -12.62 2.18
C MET A 67 7.59 -13.75 1.43
N HIS A 68 8.81 -13.49 0.96
CA HIS A 68 9.62 -14.49 0.27
C HIS A 68 10.03 -15.63 1.21
N GLY A 69 10.50 -15.31 2.42
CA GLY A 69 10.82 -16.30 3.46
C GLY A 69 9.60 -17.10 3.93
N GLY A 70 8.39 -16.54 3.82
CA GLY A 70 7.12 -17.22 4.06
C GLY A 70 6.61 -18.07 2.89
N GLY A 71 7.41 -18.31 1.85
CA GLY A 71 7.08 -19.23 0.74
C GLY A 71 6.25 -18.62 -0.39
N ARG A 72 6.02 -17.30 -0.40
CA ARG A 72 5.33 -16.66 -1.53
C ARG A 72 6.25 -16.59 -2.74
N SER A 73 5.74 -16.99 -3.91
CA SER A 73 6.49 -16.91 -5.17
C SER A 73 6.83 -15.47 -5.56
N ALA A 74 7.93 -15.29 -6.29
CA ALA A 74 8.36 -13.98 -6.82
C ALA A 74 7.25 -13.30 -7.64
N ARG A 75 6.54 -14.07 -8.49
CA ARG A 75 5.38 -13.57 -9.24
C ARG A 75 4.26 -13.07 -8.32
N GLY A 76 3.95 -13.81 -7.26
CA GLY A 76 2.94 -13.43 -6.29
C GLY A 76 3.30 -12.18 -5.48
N ILE A 77 4.59 -11.93 -5.24
CA ILE A 77 5.08 -10.70 -4.61
C ILE A 77 5.00 -9.54 -5.61
N ALA A 78 5.40 -9.74 -6.86
CA ALA A 78 5.36 -8.71 -7.89
C ALA A 78 3.93 -8.16 -8.12
N LEU A 79 2.92 -9.04 -8.03
CA LEU A 79 1.51 -8.63 -8.11
C LEU A 79 1.11 -7.72 -6.94
N ILE A 80 1.47 -8.09 -5.70
CA ILE A 80 1.22 -7.25 -4.51
C ILE A 80 1.88 -5.88 -4.66
N LEU A 81 3.15 -5.86 -5.07
CA LEU A 81 3.90 -4.62 -5.26
C LEU A 81 3.29 -3.71 -6.34
N SER A 82 2.50 -4.26 -7.27
CA SER A 82 1.81 -3.44 -8.28
C SER A 82 0.74 -2.55 -7.64
N GLY A 83 -0.04 -3.07 -6.70
CA GLY A 83 -1.04 -2.31 -5.95
C GLY A 83 -0.38 -1.25 -5.06
N TRP A 84 0.69 -1.62 -4.34
CA TRP A 84 1.42 -0.69 -3.47
C TRP A 84 2.04 0.46 -4.26
N ARG A 85 2.69 0.16 -5.39
CA ARG A 85 3.29 1.19 -6.25
C ARG A 85 2.25 2.17 -6.75
N GLY A 86 1.08 1.70 -7.16
CA GLY A 86 0.00 2.55 -7.60
C GLY A 86 -0.47 3.52 -6.51
N PHE A 87 -0.59 3.03 -5.27
CA PHE A 87 -0.97 3.83 -4.11
C PHE A 87 0.06 4.90 -3.76
N TYR A 88 1.35 4.55 -3.67
CA TYR A 88 2.38 5.53 -3.32
C TYR A 88 2.63 6.58 -4.42
N VAL A 89 2.51 6.20 -5.70
CA VAL A 89 2.52 7.17 -6.80
C VAL A 89 1.35 8.15 -6.67
N TRP A 90 0.17 7.67 -6.29
CA TRP A 90 -0.99 8.52 -6.06
C TRP A 90 -0.79 9.45 -4.86
N LEU A 91 -0.29 8.94 -3.72
CA LEU A 91 0.02 9.77 -2.55
C LEU A 91 1.00 10.91 -2.87
N GLY A 92 2.04 10.62 -3.67
CA GLY A 92 2.98 11.65 -4.13
C GLY A 92 2.30 12.73 -4.97
N ARG A 93 1.35 12.35 -5.84
CA ARG A 93 0.54 13.32 -6.61
C ARG A 93 -0.41 14.14 -5.75
N GLN A 94 -0.85 13.62 -4.61
CA GLN A 94 -1.65 14.36 -3.62
C GLN A 94 -0.80 15.26 -2.72
N GLY A 95 0.54 15.24 -2.84
CA GLY A 95 1.45 15.98 -1.95
C GLY A 95 1.49 15.45 -0.51
N LEU A 96 1.01 14.22 -0.28
CA LEU A 96 0.92 13.61 1.05
C LEU A 96 2.22 12.96 1.53
N ILE A 97 3.17 12.78 0.62
CA ILE A 97 4.50 12.24 0.90
C ILE A 97 5.55 13.07 0.16
N GLY A 98 6.70 13.27 0.80
CA GLY A 98 7.86 13.93 0.17
C GLY A 98 8.67 13.00 -0.73
N HIS A 99 8.59 11.69 -0.48
CA HIS A 99 9.35 10.67 -1.21
C HIS A 99 8.52 9.40 -1.41
N ASN A 100 8.62 8.79 -2.59
CA ASN A 100 8.01 7.50 -2.88
C ASN A 100 8.92 6.36 -2.35
N PRO A 101 8.41 5.47 -1.47
CA PRO A 101 9.20 4.40 -0.87
C PRO A 101 9.68 3.31 -1.83
#